data_AF-A0A933ZAI0-F1
#
_entry.id   AF-A0A933ZAI0-F1
#
_cell.length_a   1.000
_cell.length_b   1.000
_cell.length_c   1.000
_cell.angle_alpha   90.00
_cell.angle_beta   90.00
_cell.angle_gamma   90.00
#
_symmetry.space_group_name_H-M   'P 1'
#
loop_
_entity.id
_entity.type
_entity.pdbx_description
1 polymer ?
#
loop_
_entity_poly.entity_id
_entity_poly.type
_entity_poly.pdbx_seq_one_letter_code
_entity_poly.pdbx_strand_id
1 'polypeptide(L)' 'MRKSPKAVPAAPVVPSEDDSALASRKPRFEVYGEEMIDKLVKQCGKAGRVYLPPEWVGKSVKIIRLD' A
#
# COMPACT_ATOMS: atom_id res chain seq x y z
N MET A 1 -16.49 3.61 48.93
CA MET A 1 -15.19 3.01 48.55
C MET A 1 -14.96 3.24 47.06
N ARG A 2 -13.86 3.88 46.67
CA ARG A 2 -13.57 4.26 45.28
C ARG A 2 -13.22 3.00 44.46
N LYS A 3 -13.85 2.85 43.29
CA LYS A 3 -13.59 1.79 42.30
C LYS A 3 -12.14 1.91 41.82
N SER A 4 -11.38 0.81 41.86
CA SER A 4 -10.08 0.71 41.17
C SER A 4 -10.30 0.06 39.81
N PRO A 5 -9.86 0.67 38.69
CA PRO A 5 -9.93 0.03 37.38
C PRO A 5 -8.81 -0.99 37.22
N LYS A 6 -9.15 -2.14 36.64
CA LYS A 6 -8.25 -3.24 36.30
C LYS A 6 -7.26 -2.77 35.22
N ALA A 7 -5.97 -2.95 35.49
CA ALA A 7 -4.88 -2.60 34.59
C ALA A 7 -5.00 -3.34 33.25
N VAL A 8 -4.94 -2.60 32.16
CA VAL A 8 -4.77 -3.11 30.80
C VAL A 8 -3.27 -3.35 30.59
N PRO A 9 -2.81 -4.54 30.16
CA PRO A 9 -1.40 -4.73 29.85
C PRO A 9 -1.06 -3.97 28.56
N ALA A 10 -0.07 -3.09 28.65
CA ALA A 10 0.50 -2.37 27.53
C ALA A 10 1.09 -3.38 26.53
N ALA A 11 0.57 -3.38 25.30
CA ALA A 11 1.20 -4.07 24.18
C ALA A 11 2.61 -3.49 23.93
N PRO A 12 3.57 -4.31 23.47
CA PRO A 12 4.94 -3.86 23.29
C PRO A 12 5.00 -2.83 22.16
N VAL A 13 5.46 -1.63 22.49
CA VAL A 13 5.88 -0.63 21.51
C VAL A 13 7.12 -1.21 20.83
N VAL A 14 6.96 -1.70 19.61
CA VAL A 14 8.11 -2.04 18.76
C VAL A 14 8.74 -0.72 18.26
N PRO A 15 10.02 -0.44 18.55
CA PRO A 15 10.73 0.62 17.86
C PRO A 15 11.24 0.04 16.54
N SER A 16 10.98 0.72 15.42
CA SER A 16 11.66 0.42 14.15
C SER A 16 12.36 1.71 13.72
N GLU A 17 13.66 1.72 13.97
CA GLU A 17 14.60 2.78 13.62
C GLU A 17 14.81 2.80 12.11
N ASP A 18 14.34 3.85 11.43
CA ASP A 18 14.84 4.26 10.12
C ASP A 18 14.68 5.79 9.98
N ASP A 19 15.27 6.51 10.94
CA ASP A 19 15.67 7.91 10.75
C ASP A 19 17.15 7.89 10.30
N SER A 20 17.35 7.83 8.98
CA SER A 20 18.66 8.07 8.35
C SER A 20 18.47 8.96 7.13
N ALA A 21 18.43 10.26 7.44
CA ALA A 21 18.97 11.37 6.67
C ALA A 21 19.11 11.22 5.12
N LEU A 22 18.18 11.89 4.42
CA LEU A 22 18.42 12.67 3.18
C LEU A 22 19.02 11.99 1.94
N ALA A 23 19.03 10.66 1.84
CA ALA A 23 19.27 9.94 0.58
C ALA A 23 18.07 9.05 0.24
N SER A 24 17.23 9.51 -0.69
CA SER A 24 16.02 8.82 -1.17
C SER A 24 14.85 8.81 -0.18
N ARG A 25 14.08 9.90 -0.15
CA ARG A 25 12.67 9.85 0.28
C ARG A 25 11.90 9.01 -0.75
N LYS A 26 12.04 7.69 -0.69
CA LYS A 26 11.20 6.78 -1.49
C LYS A 26 9.75 7.09 -1.13
N PRO A 27 8.89 7.43 -2.10
CA PRO A 27 7.49 7.69 -1.81
C PRO A 27 6.85 6.41 -1.25
N ARG A 28 6.28 6.52 -0.05
CA ARG A 28 5.46 5.44 0.54
C ARG A 28 4.02 5.63 0.07
N PHE A 29 3.50 4.64 -0.63
CA PHE A 29 2.10 4.60 -1.05
C PHE A 29 1.33 3.62 -0.16
N GLU A 30 0.23 4.08 0.42
CA GLU A 30 -0.75 3.21 1.09
C GLU A 30 -1.94 2.99 0.15
N VAL A 31 -2.28 1.72 -0.09
CA VAL A 31 -3.31 1.33 -1.05
C VAL A 31 -4.27 0.38 -0.37
N TYR A 32 -5.55 0.67 -0.51
CA TYR A 32 -6.64 -0.19 -0.07
C TYR A 32 -7.35 -0.71 -1.33
N GLY A 33 -7.57 -2.02 -1.39
CA GLY A 33 -8.22 -2.69 -2.52
C GLY A 33 -8.60 -4.12 -2.18
N GLU A 34 -9.50 -4.71 -2.96
CA GLU A 34 -9.92 -6.10 -2.80
C GLU A 34 -8.87 -7.08 -3.35
N GLU A 35 -8.20 -6.71 -4.45
CA GLU A 35 -7.27 -7.57 -5.18
C GLU A 35 -6.12 -6.73 -5.76
N MET A 36 -4.90 -7.29 -5.77
CA MET A 36 -3.69 -6.69 -6.35
C MET A 36 -3.11 -7.62 -7.42
N ILE A 37 -2.80 -7.06 -8.59
CA ILE A 37 -2.22 -7.81 -9.72
C ILE A 37 -1.05 -7.02 -10.29
N ASP A 38 0.11 -7.66 -10.41
CA ASP A 38 1.28 -7.11 -11.09
C ASP A 38 1.27 -7.50 -12.58
N LYS A 39 1.36 -6.49 -13.45
CA LYS A 39 1.41 -6.67 -14.91
C LYS A 39 2.44 -5.74 -15.51
N LEU A 40 3.22 -6.27 -16.46
CA LEU A 40 4.11 -5.47 -17.29
C LEU A 40 3.29 -4.71 -18.34
N VAL A 41 3.57 -3.42 -18.47
CA VAL A 41 3.00 -2.57 -19.52
C VAL A 41 3.55 -3.02 -20.87
N LYS A 42 2.67 -3.36 -21.81
CA LYS A 42 3.05 -3.70 -23.20
C LYS A 42 2.90 -2.48 -24.10
N GLN A 43 3.80 -2.33 -25.07
CA GLN A 43 3.68 -1.27 -26.07
C GLN A 43 2.48 -1.52 -26.98
N CYS A 44 1.71 -0.47 -27.24
CA CYS A 44 0.71 -0.47 -28.30
C CYS A 44 0.68 0.89 -29.01
N GLY A 45 1.28 0.95 -30.19
CA GLY A 45 1.43 2.19 -30.95
C GLY A 45 2.25 3.21 -30.17
N LYS A 46 1.64 4.36 -29.85
CA LYS A 46 2.28 5.47 -29.11
C LYS A 46 2.03 5.43 -27.59
N ALA A 47 1.38 4.39 -27.07
CA ALA A 47 1.01 4.29 -25.66
C ALA A 47 1.29 2.88 -25.09
N GLY A 48 1.31 2.78 -23.76
CA GLY A 48 1.33 1.49 -23.06
C GLY A 48 -0.08 0.96 -22.83
N ARG A 49 -0.27 -0.36 -22.87
CA ARG A 49 -1.52 -1.04 -22.48
C ARG A 49 -1.24 -2.06 -21.38
N VAL A 50 -2.16 -2.14 -20.43
CA VAL A 50 -2.23 -3.19 -19.41
C VAL A 50 -3.56 -3.91 -19.61
N TYR A 51 -3.51 -5.24 -19.75
CA TYR A 51 -4.70 -6.07 -19.85
C TYR A 51 -5.09 -6.54 -18.45
N LEU A 52 -6.27 -6.14 -18.02
CA LEU A 52 -6.87 -6.53 -16.75
C LEU A 52 -7.89 -7.66 -16.99
N PRO A 53 -8.20 -8.45 -15.96
CA PRO A 53 -9.21 -9.49 -16.08
C PRO A 53 -10.59 -8.92 -16.51
N PRO A 54 -11.38 -9.62 -17.33
CA PRO A 54 -12.66 -9.12 -17.84
C PRO A 54 -13.69 -8.83 -16.73
N GLU A 55 -13.60 -9.52 -15.61
CA GLU A 55 -14.43 -9.30 -14.42
C GLU A 55 -14.15 -7.97 -13.71
N TRP A 56 -13.09 -7.24 -14.09
CA TRP A 56 -12.84 -5.87 -13.63
C TRP A 56 -13.50 -4.80 -14.51
N VAL A 57 -14.16 -5.18 -15.61
CA VAL A 57 -14.94 -4.24 -16.43
C VAL A 57 -16.02 -3.59 -15.56
N GLY A 58 -16.02 -2.26 -15.48
CA GLY A 58 -16.93 -1.49 -14.63
C GLY A 58 -16.46 -1.27 -13.19
N LYS A 59 -15.31 -1.84 -12.78
CA LYS A 59 -14.70 -1.59 -11.47
C LYS A 59 -13.74 -0.40 -11.51
N SER A 60 -13.52 0.23 -10.35
CA SER A 60 -12.53 1.30 -10.19
C SER A 60 -11.14 0.70 -9.93
N VAL A 61 -10.15 1.06 -10.74
CA VAL A 61 -8.78 0.51 -10.66
C VAL A 61 -7.79 1.65 -10.41
N LYS A 62 -6.82 1.43 -9.51
CA LYS A 62 -5.67 2.31 -9.29
C LYS A 62 -4.42 1.63 -9.85
N ILE A 63 -3.58 2.39 -10.55
CA ILE A 63 -2.31 1.91 -11.10
C ILE A 63 -1.19 2.68 -10.40
N ILE A 64 -0.16 1.96 -9.97
CA ILE A 64 1.05 2.54 -9.38
C ILE A 64 2.23 2.03 -10.20
N ARG A 65 3.01 2.95 -10.75
CA ARG A 65 4.27 2.62 -11.41
C ARG A 65 5.32 2.36 -10.34
N LEU A 66 6.07 1.27 -10.47
CA LEU A 66 7.05 0.83 -9.46
C LEU A 66 8.49 1.23 -9.83
N ASP A 67 8.70 1.62 -11.09
CA ASP A 67 9.95 1.88 -11.78
C ASP A 67 10.19 3.36 -12.12
#